data_AF-A0A8D8GTH5-F1
#
_entry.id   AF-A0A8D8GTH5-F1
#
_cell.length_a   1.000
_cell.length_b   1.000
_cell.length_c   1.000
_cell.angle_alpha   90.00
_cell.angle_beta   90.00
_cell.angle_gamma   90.00
#
_symmetry.space_group_name_H-M   'P 1'
#
loop_
_entity.id
_entity.type
_entity.pdbx_description
1 polymer ?
#
loop_
_entity_poly.entity_id
_entity_poly.type
_entity_poly.pdbx_seq_one_letter_code
_entity_poly.pdbx_strand_id
1 'polypeptide(L)'
;LLYSPMLFISPEAEATGGRSPKSKEKLVKRTADLLSTLADNLESVDSKLKEPYDETVSEIIRLMGTMDLDTLKLLFEEIDLGTSYRQETARNILLEIIPRTGTAATILLTRELIINQQVNPTTAVQLLISLPFYMSEPSYDLLKECEVFLSFGADRPDIKHAAVLSYATMIYNTFVAGKVTKDVVEKYVKIYFDMFLNSFEYEQQMLYLQALGNLQLENVAEYLDPIIKADYAQNTDIRFLAMWATMPTAHLRPNQVYETYWPIFHSKSSPLQLRVAAFTMLLVSNPTPGRLLGLYSVIKTENDPHMINFYRTTVLSISSTTYPCYQHMKQLLAYMTRQLPKAPPSKYWVTGNYLFDYRDRKFHIGSMLQALLIGSHRTDLPMMAYVKFDTEALGRFTGQLGVSVS
;
A
#
# COMPACT_ATOMS: atom_id res chain seq x y z
N LEU A 1 45.00 -3.39 40.62
CA LEU A 1 43.61 -2.99 40.32
C LEU A 1 43.55 -2.65 38.84
N LEU A 2 43.27 -3.66 38.01
CA LEU A 2 43.22 -3.55 36.55
C LEU A 2 41.82 -3.05 36.16
N TYR A 3 41.76 -1.87 35.55
CA TYR A 3 40.54 -1.34 34.93
C TYR A 3 40.33 -2.06 33.60
N SER A 4 39.27 -2.88 33.50
CA SER A 4 38.76 -3.33 32.21
C SER A 4 38.15 -2.14 31.46
N PRO A 5 38.47 -1.95 30.16
CA PRO A 5 37.79 -0.96 29.35
C PRO A 5 36.34 -1.43 29.15
N MET A 6 35.36 -0.59 29.51
CA MET A 6 33.99 -0.81 29.07
C MET A 6 33.96 -0.68 27.56
N LEU A 7 33.84 -1.83 26.88
CA LEU A 7 33.49 -1.89 25.47
C LEU A 7 32.12 -1.24 25.31
N PHE A 8 32.05 -0.12 24.60
CA PHE A 8 30.78 0.46 24.18
C PHE A 8 30.20 -0.44 23.09
N ILE A 9 29.15 -1.19 23.44
CA ILE A 9 28.40 -2.04 22.52
C ILE A 9 27.29 -1.17 21.90
N SER A 10 27.10 -1.27 20.59
CA SER A 10 26.03 -0.57 19.86
C SER A 10 24.65 -0.94 20.46
N PRO A 11 23.72 0.02 20.64
CA PRO A 11 22.35 -0.27 21.11
C PRO A 11 21.62 -1.34 20.29
N GLU A 12 22.01 -1.51 19.02
CA GLU A 12 21.45 -2.53 18.12
C GLU A 12 21.93 -3.94 18.45
N ALA A 13 23.14 -4.10 19.00
CA ALA A 13 23.69 -5.39 19.41
C ALA A 13 23.27 -5.80 20.83
N GLU A 14 22.68 -4.87 21.60
CA GLU A 14 22.33 -5.05 23.01
C GLU A 14 20.84 -4.72 23.30
N ALA A 15 19.96 -4.84 22.30
CA ALA A 15 18.52 -4.57 22.47
C ALA A 15 17.83 -5.50 23.51
N THR A 16 18.48 -6.60 23.91
CA THR A 16 17.98 -7.52 24.96
C THR A 16 18.65 -7.31 26.32
N GLY A 17 19.65 -6.44 26.46
CA GLY A 17 20.38 -6.21 27.73
C GLY A 17 20.95 -7.49 28.35
N GLY A 18 21.46 -8.41 27.53
CA GLY A 18 21.97 -9.71 28.00
C GLY A 18 20.89 -10.68 28.50
N ARG A 19 19.60 -10.40 28.24
CA ARG A 19 18.47 -11.28 28.56
C ARG A 19 18.14 -12.15 27.35
N SER A 20 19.08 -12.99 26.93
CA SER A 20 18.74 -14.16 26.11
C SER A 20 17.67 -14.98 26.84
N PRO A 21 16.70 -15.61 26.14
CA PRO A 21 15.60 -16.25 26.81
C PRO A 21 16.04 -17.37 27.76
N LYS A 22 15.41 -17.36 28.93
CA LYS A 22 15.45 -18.44 29.92
C LYS A 22 14.86 -19.72 29.30
N SER A 23 15.64 -20.56 28.62
CA SER A 23 15.23 -21.86 28.00
C SER A 23 14.10 -21.75 26.95
N LYS A 24 14.34 -22.32 25.75
CA LYS A 24 13.38 -22.32 24.63
C LYS A 24 12.03 -22.90 25.04
N GLU A 25 12.07 -23.97 25.83
CA GLU A 25 10.90 -24.69 26.33
C GLU A 25 10.03 -23.81 27.24
N LYS A 26 10.64 -22.97 28.09
CA LYS A 26 9.88 -22.06 28.95
C LYS A 26 9.22 -20.93 28.17
N LEU A 27 9.87 -20.44 27.12
CA LEU A 27 9.26 -19.45 26.23
C LEU A 27 8.04 -20.04 25.53
N VAL A 28 8.23 -21.19 24.87
CA VAL A 28 7.15 -21.91 24.17
C VAL A 28 5.98 -22.15 25.10
N LYS A 29 6.23 -22.77 26.26
CA LYS A 29 5.19 -23.08 27.23
C LYS A 29 4.46 -21.82 27.71
N ARG A 30 5.18 -20.77 28.10
CA ARG A 30 4.57 -19.52 28.57
C ARG A 30 3.72 -18.87 27.50
N THR A 31 4.17 -18.85 26.25
CA THR A 31 3.41 -18.26 25.15
C THR A 31 2.16 -19.09 24.83
N ALA A 32 2.27 -20.42 24.81
CA ALA A 32 1.14 -21.33 24.63
C ALA A 32 0.09 -21.21 25.75
N ASP A 33 0.53 -21.08 27.01
CA ASP A 33 -0.35 -20.86 28.16
C ASP A 33 -1.13 -19.53 28.02
N LEU A 34 -0.47 -18.46 27.57
CA LEU A 34 -1.12 -17.16 27.35
C LEU A 34 -2.13 -17.19 26.20
N LEU A 35 -1.79 -17.87 25.09
CA LEU A 35 -2.71 -18.06 23.96
C LEU A 35 -3.94 -18.87 24.35
N SER A 36 -3.75 -19.92 25.16
CA SER A 36 -4.85 -20.73 25.68
C SER A 36 -5.74 -19.94 26.63
N THR A 37 -5.16 -19.09 27.49
CA THR A 37 -5.90 -18.20 28.38
C THR A 37 -6.71 -17.18 27.59
N LEU A 38 -6.15 -16.62 26.52
CA LEU A 38 -6.85 -15.67 25.66
C LEU A 38 -8.02 -16.34 24.93
N ALA A 39 -7.86 -17.58 24.47
CA ALA A 39 -8.94 -18.37 23.90
C ALA A 39 -10.10 -18.58 24.90
N ASP A 40 -9.79 -18.97 26.15
CA ASP A 40 -10.80 -19.16 27.21
C ASP A 40 -11.56 -17.85 27.54
N ASN A 41 -10.87 -16.72 27.52
CA ASN A 41 -11.47 -15.43 27.79
C ASN A 41 -12.43 -14.99 26.67
N LEU A 42 -12.13 -15.31 25.41
CA LEU A 42 -13.04 -15.03 24.29
C LEU A 42 -14.35 -15.83 24.37
N GLU A 43 -14.33 -17.01 24.98
CA GLU A 43 -15.53 -17.84 25.19
C GLU A 43 -16.45 -17.31 26.30
N SER A 44 -15.87 -16.63 27.29
CA SER A 44 -16.57 -16.27 28.54
C SER A 44 -17.02 -14.81 28.64
N VAL A 45 -16.59 -13.95 27.72
CA VAL A 45 -16.83 -12.50 27.80
C VAL A 45 -18.03 -12.07 26.95
N ASP A 46 -19.12 -11.69 27.64
CA ASP A 46 -20.16 -10.80 27.13
C ASP A 46 -19.51 -9.42 26.91
N SER A 47 -19.09 -9.14 25.68
CA SER A 47 -18.08 -8.14 25.28
C SER A 47 -18.24 -6.76 25.91
N LYS A 48 -17.52 -6.50 27.01
CA LYS A 48 -17.13 -5.14 27.40
C LYS A 48 -15.89 -4.76 26.60
N LEU A 49 -16.09 -4.31 25.35
CA LEU A 49 -15.13 -3.56 24.53
C LEU A 49 -14.82 -2.19 25.18
N LYS A 50 -14.39 -2.17 26.44
CA LYS A 50 -14.13 -0.92 27.18
C LYS A 50 -12.75 -0.36 26.88
N GLU A 51 -11.80 -1.20 26.50
CA GLU A 51 -10.43 -0.78 26.22
C GLU A 51 -9.98 -1.28 24.84
N PRO A 52 -9.32 -0.44 24.03
CA PRO A 52 -8.85 -0.79 22.69
C PRO A 52 -7.59 -1.68 22.69
N TYR A 53 -7.11 -2.07 23.87
CA TYR A 53 -5.80 -2.68 24.06
C TYR A 53 -5.90 -3.87 25.02
N ASP A 54 -5.28 -4.99 24.67
CA ASP A 54 -5.19 -6.19 25.51
C ASP A 54 -3.72 -6.43 25.91
N GLU A 55 -3.45 -6.39 27.22
CA GLU A 55 -2.10 -6.60 27.78
C GLU A 55 -1.55 -7.99 27.46
N THR A 56 -2.42 -9.00 27.36
CA THR A 56 -2.06 -10.40 27.03
C THR A 56 -1.51 -10.49 25.62
N VAL A 57 -2.18 -9.84 24.65
CA VAL A 57 -1.72 -9.80 23.24
C VAL A 57 -0.35 -9.14 23.15
N SER A 58 -0.13 -8.06 23.90
CA SER A 58 1.16 -7.36 23.93
C SER A 58 2.28 -8.21 24.51
N GLU A 59 2.00 -8.95 25.58
CA GLU A 59 2.97 -9.87 26.17
C GLU A 59 3.29 -11.04 25.23
N ILE A 60 2.31 -11.58 24.50
CA ILE A 60 2.52 -12.61 23.47
C ILE A 60 3.45 -12.07 22.37
N ILE A 61 3.16 -10.89 21.81
CA ILE A 61 4.02 -10.24 20.80
C ILE A 61 5.44 -10.05 21.34
N ARG A 62 5.58 -9.56 22.58
CA ARG A 62 6.88 -9.36 23.22
C ARG A 62 7.67 -10.66 23.39
N LEU A 63 7.01 -11.76 23.76
CA LEU A 63 7.65 -13.08 23.89
C LEU A 63 8.05 -13.63 22.52
N MET A 64 7.14 -13.61 21.54
CA MET A 64 7.41 -14.06 20.17
C MET A 64 8.52 -13.26 19.51
N GLY A 65 8.62 -11.96 19.77
CA GLY A 65 9.70 -11.10 19.29
C GLY A 65 11.10 -11.51 19.77
N THR A 66 11.20 -12.39 20.77
CA THR A 66 12.49 -12.93 21.27
C THR A 66 12.80 -14.34 20.80
N MET A 67 11.91 -14.96 20.02
CA MET A 67 12.05 -16.33 19.54
C MET A 67 12.78 -16.37 18.18
N ASP A 68 13.69 -17.33 18.02
CA ASP A 68 14.23 -17.70 16.70
C ASP A 68 13.21 -18.56 15.93
N LEU A 69 13.50 -18.80 14.63
CA LEU A 69 12.61 -19.55 13.75
C LEU A 69 12.31 -20.95 14.30
N ASP A 70 13.31 -21.65 14.83
CA ASP A 70 13.13 -22.99 15.41
C ASP A 70 12.23 -22.98 16.64
N THR A 71 12.38 -21.98 17.51
CA THR A 71 11.53 -21.83 18.70
C THR A 71 10.09 -21.49 18.31
N LEU A 72 9.89 -20.68 17.27
CA LEU A 72 8.57 -20.37 16.73
C LEU A 72 7.89 -21.59 16.10
N LYS A 73 8.65 -22.48 15.42
CA LYS A 73 8.14 -23.75 14.92
C LYS A 73 7.65 -24.66 16.05
N LEU A 74 8.46 -24.79 17.11
CA LEU A 74 8.06 -25.55 18.31
C LEU A 74 6.79 -24.97 18.94
N LEU A 75 6.65 -23.65 19.01
CA LEU A 75 5.41 -23.01 19.50
C LEU A 75 4.21 -23.35 18.61
N PHE A 76 4.39 -23.30 17.29
CA PHE A 76 3.31 -23.63 16.36
C PHE A 76 2.88 -25.08 16.51
N GLU A 77 3.82 -26.02 16.56
CA GLU A 77 3.56 -27.45 16.77
C GLU A 77 2.86 -27.71 18.12
N GLU A 78 3.31 -27.10 19.21
CA GLU A 78 2.68 -27.24 20.55
C GLU A 78 1.19 -26.88 20.53
N ILE A 79 0.81 -25.88 19.73
CA ILE A 79 -0.57 -25.41 19.62
C ILE A 79 -1.39 -26.24 18.60
N ASP A 80 -0.75 -26.74 17.55
CA ASP A 80 -1.37 -27.49 16.45
C ASP A 80 -1.66 -28.97 16.79
N LEU A 81 -1.10 -29.50 17.87
CA LEU A 81 -1.19 -30.91 18.27
C LEU A 81 -2.59 -31.40 18.71
N GLY A 82 -3.65 -30.60 18.62
CA GLY A 82 -4.98 -31.03 19.02
C GLY A 82 -6.15 -30.37 18.28
N THR A 83 -7.32 -30.99 18.38
CA THR A 83 -8.54 -30.62 17.63
C THR A 83 -9.65 -30.10 18.54
N SER A 84 -9.32 -29.67 19.76
CA SER A 84 -10.33 -29.06 20.63
C SER A 84 -10.64 -27.64 20.13
N TYR A 85 -11.90 -27.19 20.29
CA TYR A 85 -12.31 -25.83 19.92
C TYR A 85 -11.42 -24.75 20.54
N ARG A 86 -11.00 -24.95 21.80
CA ARG A 86 -10.04 -24.09 22.50
C ARG A 86 -8.69 -24.00 21.77
N GLN A 87 -8.15 -25.14 21.33
CA GLN A 87 -6.89 -25.19 20.58
C GLN A 87 -7.03 -24.56 19.19
N GLU A 88 -8.13 -24.82 18.48
CA GLU A 88 -8.41 -24.16 17.21
C GLU A 88 -8.49 -22.64 17.37
N THR A 89 -9.12 -22.15 18.44
CA THR A 89 -9.19 -20.72 18.77
C THR A 89 -7.80 -20.16 19.08
N ALA A 90 -7.01 -20.82 19.93
CA ALA A 90 -5.63 -20.43 20.23
C ALA A 90 -4.74 -20.41 18.98
N ARG A 91 -4.91 -21.37 18.07
CA ARG A 91 -4.23 -21.44 16.78
C ARG A 91 -4.58 -20.26 15.88
N ASN A 92 -5.86 -19.92 15.76
CA ASN A 92 -6.31 -18.78 14.96
C ASN A 92 -5.75 -17.46 15.51
N ILE A 93 -5.75 -17.28 16.82
CA ILE A 93 -5.12 -16.14 17.49
C ILE A 93 -3.62 -16.09 17.20
N LEU A 94 -2.92 -17.24 17.29
CA LEU A 94 -1.49 -17.30 16.98
C LEU A 94 -1.23 -16.86 15.53
N LEU A 95 -1.97 -17.40 14.56
CA LEU A 95 -1.85 -17.06 13.15
C LEU A 95 -2.09 -15.57 12.89
N GLU A 96 -2.98 -14.95 13.66
CA GLU A 96 -3.20 -13.51 13.65
C GLU A 96 -2.02 -12.71 14.23
N ILE A 97 -1.35 -13.21 15.27
CA ILE A 97 -0.26 -12.49 15.94
C ILE A 97 1.09 -12.65 15.22
N ILE A 98 1.33 -13.79 14.55
CA ILE A 98 2.60 -14.08 13.84
C ILE A 98 3.04 -12.93 12.93
N PRO A 99 2.25 -12.52 11.91
CA PRO A 99 2.70 -11.46 10.99
C PRO A 99 2.84 -10.11 11.70
N ARG A 100 2.03 -9.85 12.75
CA ARG A 100 2.02 -8.60 13.52
C ARG A 100 3.24 -8.43 14.43
N THR A 101 3.92 -9.52 14.78
CA THR A 101 5.16 -9.49 15.56
C THR A 101 6.32 -8.93 14.74
N GLY A 102 6.33 -9.17 13.43
CA GLY A 102 7.18 -8.43 12.48
C GLY A 102 8.67 -8.79 12.38
N THR A 103 9.19 -9.64 13.26
CA THR A 103 10.62 -10.04 13.24
C THR A 103 10.93 -10.88 12.01
N ALA A 104 12.22 -10.94 11.63
CA ALA A 104 12.63 -11.80 10.50
C ALA A 104 12.17 -13.26 10.71
N ALA A 105 12.25 -13.78 11.93
CA ALA A 105 11.85 -15.14 12.26
C ALA A 105 10.34 -15.41 12.07
N THR A 106 9.46 -14.46 12.44
CA THR A 106 8.00 -14.67 12.24
C THR A 106 7.59 -14.53 10.77
N ILE A 107 8.30 -13.69 10.01
CA ILE A 107 8.11 -13.59 8.54
C ILE A 107 8.53 -14.89 7.86
N LEU A 108 9.69 -15.46 8.24
CA LEU A 108 10.15 -16.74 7.71
C LEU A 108 9.24 -17.91 8.10
N LEU A 109 8.73 -17.92 9.33
CA LEU A 109 7.71 -18.90 9.74
C LEU A 109 6.45 -18.75 8.87
N THR A 110 5.94 -17.53 8.69
CA THR A 110 4.77 -17.26 7.85
C THR A 110 4.96 -17.81 6.44
N ARG A 111 6.12 -17.52 5.83
CA ARG A 111 6.50 -18.05 4.52
C ARG A 111 6.46 -19.58 4.51
N GLU A 112 7.07 -20.24 5.48
CA GLU A 112 7.08 -21.71 5.54
C GLU A 112 5.68 -22.30 5.68
N LEU A 113 4.83 -21.73 6.54
CA LEU A 113 3.43 -22.18 6.70
C LEU A 113 2.67 -22.15 5.36
N ILE A 114 2.91 -21.14 4.53
CA ILE A 114 2.25 -20.96 3.22
C ILE A 114 2.83 -21.88 2.15
N ILE A 115 4.17 -21.97 2.08
CA ILE A 115 4.87 -22.79 1.08
C ILE A 115 4.59 -24.28 1.33
N ASN A 116 4.62 -24.70 2.60
CA ASN A 116 4.38 -26.08 3.01
C ASN A 116 2.89 -26.43 3.13
N GLN A 117 1.99 -25.49 2.82
CA GLN A 117 0.53 -25.69 2.85
C GLN A 117 0.00 -26.13 4.22
N GLN A 118 0.61 -25.64 5.30
CA GLN A 118 0.22 -25.93 6.70
C GLN A 118 -0.97 -25.07 7.16
N VAL A 119 -1.42 -24.15 6.31
CA VAL A 119 -2.60 -23.31 6.53
C VAL A 119 -3.51 -23.36 5.30
N ASN A 120 -4.82 -23.15 5.51
CA ASN A 120 -5.77 -23.10 4.40
C ASN A 120 -5.54 -21.84 3.52
N PRO A 121 -6.08 -21.81 2.28
CA PRO A 121 -5.85 -20.70 1.35
C PRO A 121 -6.28 -19.32 1.88
N THR A 122 -7.42 -19.23 2.57
CA THR A 122 -7.91 -17.97 3.14
C THR A 122 -6.97 -17.41 4.19
N THR A 123 -6.51 -18.25 5.10
CA THR A 123 -5.51 -17.90 6.11
C THR A 123 -4.18 -17.52 5.46
N ALA A 124 -3.73 -18.25 4.43
CA ALA A 124 -2.50 -17.90 3.70
C ALA A 124 -2.56 -16.48 3.11
N VAL A 125 -3.69 -16.11 2.50
CA VAL A 125 -3.92 -14.75 1.96
C VAL A 125 -3.89 -13.70 3.07
N GLN A 126 -4.57 -13.93 4.20
CA GLN A 126 -4.57 -13.01 5.34
C GLN A 126 -3.17 -12.78 5.93
N LEU A 127 -2.39 -13.85 6.05
CA LEU A 127 -1.00 -13.80 6.48
C LEU A 127 -0.17 -12.95 5.52
N LEU A 128 -0.24 -13.24 4.21
CA LEU A 128 0.50 -12.53 3.17
C LEU A 128 0.19 -11.04 3.13
N ILE A 129 -1.08 -10.65 3.15
CA ILE A 129 -1.49 -9.24 3.08
C ILE A 129 -0.97 -8.47 4.30
N SER A 130 -0.85 -9.12 5.46
CA SER A 130 -0.38 -8.48 6.69
C SER A 130 1.14 -8.25 6.72
N LEU A 131 1.93 -9.17 6.18
CA LEU A 131 3.41 -9.17 6.25
C LEU A 131 4.08 -7.81 6.00
N PRO A 132 3.84 -7.12 4.86
CA PRO A 132 4.59 -5.89 4.55
C PRO A 132 4.35 -4.76 5.56
N PHE A 133 3.19 -4.72 6.22
CA PHE A 133 2.81 -3.62 7.10
C PHE A 133 3.37 -3.73 8.53
N TYR A 134 3.85 -4.92 8.90
CA TYR A 134 4.37 -5.19 10.25
C TYR A 134 5.85 -5.55 10.27
N MET A 135 6.53 -5.58 9.11
CA MET A 135 7.96 -5.86 9.03
C MET A 135 8.79 -4.86 9.83
N SER A 136 9.35 -5.30 10.96
CA SER A 136 10.14 -4.46 11.87
C SER A 136 11.64 -4.46 11.53
N GLU A 137 12.13 -5.54 10.93
CA GLU A 137 13.55 -5.76 10.64
C GLU A 137 13.79 -6.03 9.13
N PRO A 138 13.57 -5.03 8.26
CA PRO A 138 13.86 -5.19 6.83
C PRO A 138 15.34 -5.47 6.59
N SER A 139 15.64 -6.41 5.71
CA SER A 139 17.01 -6.73 5.28
C SER A 139 17.04 -7.32 3.87
N TYR A 140 18.20 -7.23 3.21
CA TYR A 140 18.37 -7.82 1.89
C TYR A 140 18.25 -9.35 1.91
N ASP A 141 18.75 -10.01 2.95
CA ASP A 141 18.66 -11.47 3.07
C ASP A 141 17.22 -11.91 3.27
N LEU A 142 16.42 -11.18 4.06
CA LEU A 142 14.99 -11.45 4.19
C LEU A 142 14.25 -11.34 2.84
N LEU A 143 14.61 -10.38 1.99
CA LEU A 143 14.03 -10.28 0.65
C LEU A 143 14.38 -11.48 -0.23
N LYS A 144 15.61 -11.98 -0.19
CA LYS A 144 15.99 -13.20 -0.94
C LYS A 144 15.21 -14.41 -0.46
N GLU A 145 15.12 -14.58 0.85
CA GLU A 145 14.37 -15.66 1.47
C GLU A 145 12.87 -15.62 1.08
N CYS A 146 12.31 -14.43 0.84
CA CYS A 146 10.92 -14.25 0.43
C CYS A 146 10.71 -14.18 -1.10
N GLU A 147 11.77 -14.27 -1.92
CA GLU A 147 11.67 -14.23 -3.40
C GLU A 147 10.81 -15.38 -3.95
N VAL A 148 10.70 -16.49 -3.20
CA VAL A 148 9.81 -17.62 -3.49
C VAL A 148 8.32 -17.22 -3.62
N PHE A 149 7.91 -16.08 -3.08
CA PHE A 149 6.55 -15.56 -3.26
C PHE A 149 6.20 -15.26 -4.72
N LEU A 150 7.20 -15.08 -5.59
CA LEU A 150 7.00 -14.91 -7.02
C LEU A 150 6.79 -16.22 -7.78
N SER A 151 7.04 -17.38 -7.15
CA SER A 151 6.98 -18.69 -7.82
C SER A 151 5.59 -19.33 -7.78
N PHE A 152 4.59 -18.70 -7.17
CA PHE A 152 3.24 -19.27 -7.13
C PHE A 152 2.60 -19.30 -8.53
N GLY A 153 2.13 -20.50 -8.90
CA GLY A 153 1.52 -20.76 -10.20
C GLY A 153 0.05 -20.37 -10.27
N ALA A 154 -0.56 -20.65 -11.42
CA ALA A 154 -1.99 -20.41 -11.67
C ALA A 154 -2.91 -21.39 -10.89
N ASP A 155 -2.35 -22.41 -10.25
CA ASP A 155 -3.07 -23.38 -9.42
C ASP A 155 -3.58 -22.79 -8.10
N ARG A 156 -3.00 -21.67 -7.64
CA ARG A 156 -3.42 -20.97 -6.42
C ARG A 156 -3.51 -19.45 -6.66
N PRO A 157 -4.48 -18.99 -7.46
CA PRO A 157 -4.56 -17.61 -7.92
C PRO A 157 -4.62 -16.62 -6.75
N ASP A 158 -5.47 -16.82 -5.76
CA ASP A 158 -5.63 -15.88 -4.64
C ASP A 158 -4.32 -15.69 -3.85
N ILE A 159 -3.61 -16.80 -3.58
CA ILE A 159 -2.32 -16.79 -2.89
C ILE A 159 -1.27 -16.10 -3.76
N LYS A 160 -1.26 -16.36 -5.07
CA LYS A 160 -0.35 -15.70 -6.02
C LYS A 160 -0.53 -14.19 -6.00
N HIS A 161 -1.77 -13.69 -6.11
CA HIS A 161 -2.06 -12.26 -6.09
C HIS A 161 -1.56 -11.61 -4.79
N ALA A 162 -1.92 -12.18 -3.63
CA ALA A 162 -1.48 -11.68 -2.34
C ALA A 162 0.05 -11.70 -2.19
N ALA A 163 0.71 -12.78 -2.60
CA ALA A 163 2.16 -12.95 -2.48
C ALA A 163 2.93 -11.96 -3.37
N VAL A 164 2.54 -11.82 -4.63
CA VAL A 164 3.17 -10.93 -5.61
C VAL A 164 3.05 -9.47 -5.18
N LEU A 165 1.86 -9.05 -4.71
CA LEU A 165 1.63 -7.68 -4.25
C LEU A 165 2.32 -7.38 -2.92
N SER A 166 2.26 -8.31 -1.96
CA SER A 166 2.92 -8.14 -0.67
C SER A 166 4.44 -8.09 -0.80
N TYR A 167 5.03 -8.94 -1.66
CA TYR A 167 6.47 -8.94 -1.88
C TYR A 167 6.96 -7.62 -2.50
N ALA A 168 6.20 -7.02 -3.43
CA ALA A 168 6.52 -5.71 -3.99
C ALA A 168 6.57 -4.62 -2.89
N THR A 169 5.61 -4.64 -1.97
CA THR A 169 5.59 -3.71 -0.83
C THR A 169 6.75 -3.98 0.16
N MET A 170 7.10 -5.25 0.39
CA MET A 170 8.27 -5.62 1.21
C MET A 170 9.57 -5.06 0.62
N ILE A 171 9.74 -5.14 -0.70
CA ILE A 171 10.87 -4.57 -1.43
C ILE A 171 10.93 -3.06 -1.22
N TYR A 172 9.80 -2.36 -1.40
CA TYR A 172 9.71 -0.91 -1.16
C TYR A 172 10.07 -0.54 0.28
N ASN A 173 9.50 -1.22 1.28
CA ASN A 173 9.77 -0.94 2.69
C ASN A 173 11.25 -1.15 3.05
N THR A 174 11.88 -2.17 2.45
CA THR A 174 13.32 -2.45 2.64
C THR A 174 14.20 -1.35 2.01
N PHE A 175 13.79 -0.82 0.86
CA PHE A 175 14.46 0.31 0.20
C PHE A 175 14.34 1.60 1.02
N VAL A 176 13.14 1.96 1.47
CA VAL A 176 12.89 3.15 2.28
C VAL A 176 13.63 3.09 3.62
N ALA A 177 13.80 1.89 4.19
CA ALA A 177 14.61 1.67 5.39
C ALA A 177 16.14 1.78 5.16
N GLY A 178 16.58 2.03 3.92
CA GLY A 178 18.00 2.19 3.57
C GLY A 178 18.79 0.88 3.64
N LYS A 179 18.12 -0.28 3.55
CA LYS A 179 18.73 -1.61 3.71
C LYS A 179 19.18 -2.24 2.40
N VAL A 180 18.81 -1.64 1.28
CA VAL A 180 19.20 -2.03 -0.08
C VAL A 180 19.51 -0.79 -0.93
N THR A 181 20.40 -0.92 -1.92
CA THR A 181 20.74 0.16 -2.84
C THR A 181 19.75 0.25 -4.00
N LYS A 182 19.74 1.39 -4.72
CA LYS A 182 18.89 1.58 -5.91
C LYS A 182 19.12 0.47 -6.95
N ASP A 183 20.37 0.08 -7.21
CA ASP A 183 20.73 -0.97 -8.17
C ASP A 183 20.11 -2.34 -7.81
N VAL A 184 20.08 -2.68 -6.51
CA VAL A 184 19.46 -3.93 -6.04
C VAL A 184 17.96 -3.92 -6.28
N VAL A 185 17.29 -2.79 -6.03
CA VAL A 185 15.83 -2.68 -6.20
C VAL A 185 15.44 -2.60 -7.67
N GLU A 186 16.28 -2.02 -8.53
CA GLU A 186 16.09 -2.00 -9.98
C GLU A 186 16.03 -3.40 -10.60
N LYS A 187 16.81 -4.36 -10.06
CA LYS A 187 16.68 -5.78 -10.43
C LYS A 187 15.23 -6.26 -10.28
N TYR A 188 14.56 -5.90 -9.17
CA TYR A 188 13.18 -6.32 -8.92
C TYR A 188 12.19 -5.61 -9.85
N VAL A 189 12.37 -4.31 -10.13
CA VAL A 189 11.54 -3.61 -11.14
C VAL A 189 11.57 -4.35 -12.46
N LYS A 190 12.76 -4.75 -12.91
CA LYS A 190 12.92 -5.52 -14.14
C LYS A 190 12.23 -6.89 -14.05
N ILE A 191 12.35 -7.62 -12.95
CA ILE A 191 11.65 -8.91 -12.76
C ILE A 191 10.13 -8.74 -12.94
N TYR A 192 9.52 -7.78 -12.25
CA TYR A 192 8.08 -7.54 -12.35
C TYR A 192 7.66 -7.07 -13.75
N PHE A 193 8.49 -6.26 -14.40
CA PHE A 193 8.24 -5.83 -15.77
C PHE A 193 8.35 -6.98 -16.78
N ASP A 194 9.34 -7.86 -16.63
CA ASP A 194 9.49 -9.07 -17.43
C ASP A 194 8.29 -10.01 -17.21
N MET A 195 7.79 -10.15 -15.98
CA MET A 195 6.56 -10.90 -15.70
C MET A 195 5.35 -10.28 -16.42
N PHE A 196 5.20 -8.95 -16.40
CA PHE A 196 4.16 -8.25 -17.17
C PHE A 196 4.26 -8.52 -18.68
N LEU A 197 5.46 -8.35 -19.28
CA LEU A 197 5.65 -8.55 -20.72
C LEU A 197 5.40 -9.99 -21.16
N ASN A 198 5.73 -10.97 -20.33
CA ASN A 198 5.54 -12.38 -20.62
C ASN A 198 4.13 -12.90 -20.27
N SER A 199 3.22 -12.02 -19.83
CA SER A 199 1.84 -12.37 -19.50
C SER A 199 0.89 -12.17 -20.67
N PHE A 200 0.15 -13.23 -21.00
CA PHE A 200 -0.91 -13.19 -22.02
C PHE A 200 -2.31 -13.02 -21.43
N GLU A 201 -2.48 -13.36 -20.16
CA GLU A 201 -3.75 -13.23 -19.44
C GLU A 201 -3.91 -11.81 -18.90
N TYR A 202 -5.05 -11.20 -19.18
CA TYR A 202 -5.37 -9.84 -18.75
C TYR A 202 -5.26 -9.65 -17.23
N GLU A 203 -5.76 -10.60 -16.45
CA GLU A 203 -5.68 -10.58 -14.97
C GLU A 203 -4.22 -10.55 -14.48
N GLN A 204 -3.33 -11.34 -15.10
CA GLN A 204 -1.91 -11.38 -14.74
C GLN A 204 -1.21 -10.07 -15.12
N GLN A 205 -1.54 -9.49 -16.27
CA GLN A 205 -1.03 -8.17 -16.66
C GLN A 205 -1.43 -7.09 -15.64
N MET A 206 -2.68 -7.10 -15.17
CA MET A 206 -3.15 -6.19 -14.12
C MET A 206 -2.36 -6.38 -12.81
N LEU A 207 -2.21 -7.63 -12.36
CA LEU A 207 -1.48 -7.97 -11.13
C LEU A 207 -0.05 -7.42 -11.15
N TYR A 208 0.70 -7.63 -12.24
CA TYR A 208 2.08 -7.17 -12.31
C TYR A 208 2.20 -5.65 -12.47
N LEU A 209 1.24 -4.98 -13.12
CA LEU A 209 1.19 -3.51 -13.13
C LEU A 209 0.92 -2.93 -11.74
N GLN A 210 0.00 -3.54 -10.98
CA GLN A 210 -0.25 -3.14 -9.59
C GLN A 210 0.99 -3.36 -8.72
N ALA A 211 1.68 -4.48 -8.90
CA ALA A 211 2.91 -4.76 -8.18
C ALA A 211 4.03 -3.78 -8.52
N LEU A 212 4.18 -3.39 -9.80
CA LEU A 212 5.10 -2.31 -10.20
C LEU A 212 4.75 -0.99 -9.51
N GLY A 213 3.46 -0.69 -9.33
CA GLY A 213 3.00 0.46 -8.55
C GLY A 213 3.40 0.39 -7.07
N ASN A 214 3.34 -0.80 -6.46
CA ASN A 214 3.74 -1.01 -5.06
C ASN A 214 5.26 -0.86 -4.82
N LEU A 215 6.10 -1.03 -5.85
CA LEU A 215 7.54 -0.78 -5.73
C LEU A 215 7.85 0.71 -5.51
N GLN A 216 6.98 1.61 -5.98
CA GLN A 216 7.10 3.07 -5.85
C GLN A 216 8.49 3.63 -6.18
N LEU A 217 9.16 3.06 -7.17
CA LEU A 217 10.45 3.56 -7.65
C LEU A 217 10.28 4.48 -8.85
N GLU A 218 11.18 5.47 -8.94
CA GLU A 218 11.14 6.46 -10.02
C GLU A 218 11.30 5.82 -11.40
N ASN A 219 12.21 4.84 -11.53
CA ASN A 219 12.49 4.17 -12.81
C ASN A 219 11.36 3.27 -13.30
N VAL A 220 10.38 2.88 -12.46
CA VAL A 220 9.16 2.19 -12.93
C VAL A 220 8.48 2.99 -14.05
N ALA A 221 8.52 4.32 -13.97
CA ALA A 221 7.95 5.17 -15.00
C ALA A 221 8.65 5.05 -16.35
N GLU A 222 9.95 4.78 -16.38
CA GLU A 222 10.71 4.62 -17.64
C GLU A 222 10.29 3.33 -18.35
N TYR A 223 10.10 2.24 -17.61
CA TYR A 223 9.59 0.97 -18.15
C TYR A 223 8.14 1.08 -18.64
N LEU A 224 7.30 1.86 -17.96
CA LEU A 224 5.89 2.01 -18.30
C LEU A 224 5.60 3.08 -19.36
N ASP A 225 6.56 3.95 -19.68
CA ASP A 225 6.37 5.07 -20.62
C ASP A 225 5.90 4.63 -22.02
N PRO A 226 6.47 3.59 -22.66
CA PRO A 226 6.00 3.12 -23.97
C PRO A 226 4.55 2.60 -23.95
N ILE A 227 4.14 1.98 -22.84
CA ILE A 227 2.77 1.48 -22.63
C ILE A 227 1.81 2.67 -22.51
N ILE A 228 2.18 3.67 -21.71
CA ILE A 228 1.36 4.86 -21.47
C ILE A 228 1.16 5.65 -22.77
N LYS A 229 2.25 5.87 -23.52
CA LYS A 229 2.25 6.58 -24.82
C LYS A 229 1.51 5.83 -25.93
N ALA A 230 1.27 4.53 -25.75
CA ALA A 230 0.75 3.63 -26.77
C ALA A 230 1.65 3.58 -28.01
N ASP A 231 2.95 3.39 -27.80
CA ASP A 231 3.93 3.14 -28.87
C ASP A 231 3.61 1.84 -29.63
N TYR A 232 2.78 0.98 -29.03
CA TYR A 232 2.21 -0.23 -29.61
C TYR A 232 0.74 -0.41 -29.17
N ALA A 233 0.00 -1.23 -29.91
CA ALA A 233 -1.41 -1.49 -29.64
C ALA A 233 -1.58 -2.07 -28.23
N GLN A 234 -2.33 -1.35 -27.39
CA GLN A 234 -2.59 -1.76 -26.01
C GLN A 234 -4.03 -1.49 -25.57
N ASN A 235 -4.50 -2.34 -24.67
CA ASN A 235 -5.81 -2.21 -24.03
C ASN A 235 -5.86 -0.91 -23.18
N THR A 236 -6.97 -0.18 -23.24
CA THR A 236 -7.18 1.08 -22.51
C THR A 236 -7.02 0.93 -21.00
N ASP A 237 -7.49 -0.15 -20.41
CA ASP A 237 -7.41 -0.41 -18.97
C ASP A 237 -5.98 -0.74 -18.54
N ILE A 238 -5.23 -1.49 -19.35
CA ILE A 238 -3.79 -1.72 -19.16
C ILE A 238 -3.02 -0.40 -19.20
N ARG A 239 -3.32 0.46 -20.17
CA ARG A 239 -2.74 1.81 -20.23
C ARG A 239 -3.08 2.63 -19.01
N PHE A 240 -4.34 2.62 -18.59
CA PHE A 240 -4.81 3.34 -17.41
C PHE A 240 -4.08 2.86 -16.14
N LEU A 241 -3.97 1.55 -15.94
CA LEU A 241 -3.25 0.97 -14.80
C LEU A 241 -1.77 1.32 -14.84
N ALA A 242 -1.13 1.29 -16.01
CA ALA A 242 0.26 1.73 -16.16
C ALA A 242 0.42 3.22 -15.79
N MET A 243 -0.52 4.08 -16.20
CA MET A 243 -0.54 5.48 -15.77
C MET A 243 -0.64 5.61 -14.25
N TRP A 244 -1.57 4.87 -13.64
CA TRP A 244 -1.86 4.90 -12.20
C TRP A 244 -0.71 4.35 -11.35
N ALA A 245 -0.02 3.30 -11.82
CA ALA A 245 1.13 2.70 -11.15
C ALA A 245 2.28 3.70 -10.93
N THR A 246 2.39 4.73 -11.77
CA THR A 246 3.43 5.77 -11.62
C THR A 246 3.00 6.97 -10.76
N MET A 247 1.74 6.99 -10.29
CA MET A 247 1.19 8.09 -9.49
C MET A 247 2.00 8.37 -8.20
N PRO A 248 2.45 7.37 -7.43
CA PRO A 248 3.20 7.61 -6.19
C PRO A 248 4.49 8.42 -6.40
N THR A 249 5.14 8.27 -7.55
CA THR A 249 6.43 8.90 -7.87
C THR A 249 6.30 10.11 -8.81
N ALA A 250 5.08 10.48 -9.23
CA ALA A 250 4.85 11.54 -10.20
C ALA A 250 5.49 12.89 -9.82
N HIS A 251 5.45 13.23 -8.52
CA HIS A 251 5.98 14.48 -7.98
C HIS A 251 7.52 14.59 -8.03
N LEU A 252 8.23 13.47 -8.18
CA LEU A 252 9.68 13.43 -8.27
C LEU A 252 10.19 13.81 -9.68
N ARG A 253 9.33 13.69 -10.69
CA ARG A 253 9.69 13.74 -12.12
C ARG A 253 8.75 14.65 -12.94
N PRO A 254 8.56 15.92 -12.54
CA PRO A 254 7.54 16.83 -13.11
C PRO A 254 7.68 17.06 -14.62
N ASN A 255 8.91 17.07 -15.15
CA ASN A 255 9.15 17.29 -16.57
C ASN A 255 8.76 16.08 -17.41
N GLN A 256 9.20 14.90 -17.02
CA GLN A 256 8.81 13.65 -17.68
C GLN A 256 7.29 13.44 -17.60
N VAL A 257 6.66 13.71 -16.45
CA VAL A 257 5.19 13.66 -16.36
C VAL A 257 4.54 14.62 -17.37
N TYR A 258 5.04 15.84 -17.50
CA TYR A 258 4.46 16.74 -18.49
C TYR A 258 4.60 16.18 -19.92
N GLU A 259 5.77 15.70 -20.31
CA GLU A 259 6.03 15.14 -21.63
C GLU A 259 5.18 13.91 -21.95
N THR A 260 5.02 12.99 -21.00
CA THR A 260 4.25 11.75 -21.17
C THR A 260 2.74 11.99 -21.17
N TYR A 261 2.23 12.82 -20.26
CA TYR A 261 0.78 12.91 -20.00
C TYR A 261 0.10 14.08 -20.71
N TRP A 262 0.83 15.15 -21.05
CA TRP A 262 0.25 16.30 -21.75
C TRP A 262 -0.40 15.92 -23.10
N PRO A 263 0.22 15.12 -23.98
CA PRO A 263 -0.41 14.74 -25.26
C PRO A 263 -1.73 13.98 -25.08
N ILE A 264 -1.81 13.12 -24.06
CA ILE A 264 -3.02 12.34 -23.73
C ILE A 264 -4.13 13.26 -23.26
N PHE A 265 -3.83 14.20 -22.36
CA PHE A 265 -4.81 15.15 -21.84
C PHE A 265 -5.30 16.15 -22.90
N HIS A 266 -4.36 16.70 -23.67
CA HIS A 266 -4.60 17.69 -24.71
C HIS A 266 -5.47 17.14 -25.86
N SER A 267 -5.30 15.86 -26.20
CA SER A 267 -6.10 15.22 -27.24
C SER A 267 -7.52 14.91 -26.78
N LYS A 268 -8.52 15.55 -27.39
CA LYS A 268 -9.95 15.28 -27.12
C LYS A 268 -10.44 13.95 -27.70
N SER A 269 -9.66 13.32 -28.59
CA SER A 269 -9.97 11.99 -29.11
C SER A 269 -9.54 10.86 -28.17
N SER A 270 -8.73 11.15 -27.15
CA SER A 270 -8.32 10.16 -26.16
C SER A 270 -9.51 9.73 -25.28
N PRO A 271 -9.58 8.44 -24.88
CA PRO A 271 -10.62 7.96 -23.97
C PRO A 271 -10.66 8.78 -22.67
N LEU A 272 -11.87 9.09 -22.18
CA LEU A 272 -12.08 9.91 -20.96
C LEU A 272 -11.27 9.40 -19.77
N GLN A 273 -11.25 8.09 -19.55
CA GLN A 273 -10.48 7.45 -18.47
C GLN A 273 -8.99 7.83 -18.52
N LEU A 274 -8.37 7.81 -19.71
CA LEU A 274 -6.97 8.20 -19.89
C LEU A 274 -6.79 9.71 -19.75
N ARG A 275 -7.76 10.52 -20.21
CA ARG A 275 -7.70 11.99 -20.06
C ARG A 275 -7.79 12.41 -18.60
N VAL A 276 -8.66 11.78 -17.81
CA VAL A 276 -8.78 11.99 -16.36
C VAL A 276 -7.50 11.56 -15.64
N ALA A 277 -6.96 10.38 -15.96
CA ALA A 277 -5.67 9.93 -15.42
C ALA A 277 -4.54 10.92 -15.74
N ALA A 278 -4.43 11.34 -17.01
CA ALA A 278 -3.41 12.28 -17.45
C ALA A 278 -3.53 13.63 -16.73
N PHE A 279 -4.74 14.19 -16.62
CA PHE A 279 -4.98 15.41 -15.87
C PHE A 279 -4.59 15.27 -14.40
N THR A 280 -4.94 14.13 -13.78
CA THR A 280 -4.58 13.83 -12.39
C THR A 280 -3.07 13.79 -12.22
N MET A 281 -2.34 13.07 -13.09
CA MET A 281 -0.89 12.99 -13.09
C MET A 281 -0.22 14.37 -13.25
N LEU A 282 -0.71 15.18 -14.20
CA LEU A 282 -0.23 16.53 -14.44
C LEU A 282 -0.42 17.43 -13.20
N LEU A 283 -1.51 17.26 -12.44
CA LEU A 283 -1.74 17.99 -11.19
C LEU A 283 -0.89 17.49 -10.02
N VAL A 284 -0.79 16.17 -9.81
CA VAL A 284 -0.03 15.63 -8.65
C VAL A 284 1.48 15.73 -8.84
N SER A 285 1.95 15.96 -10.06
CA SER A 285 3.37 16.18 -10.36
C SER A 285 3.92 17.55 -9.93
N ASN A 286 3.16 18.35 -9.18
CA ASN A 286 3.54 19.70 -8.74
C ASN A 286 3.82 20.65 -9.95
N PRO A 287 2.79 20.95 -10.77
CA PRO A 287 2.96 21.72 -12.00
C PRO A 287 3.31 23.19 -11.73
N THR A 288 4.09 23.79 -12.65
CA THR A 288 4.32 25.24 -12.64
C THR A 288 3.03 26.01 -12.93
N PRO A 289 2.93 27.29 -12.54
CA PRO A 289 1.77 28.13 -12.87
C PRO A 289 1.47 28.17 -14.38
N GLY A 290 2.50 28.16 -15.24
CA GLY A 290 2.36 28.10 -16.69
C GLY A 290 1.72 26.79 -17.17
N ARG A 291 2.11 25.65 -16.61
CA ARG A 291 1.49 24.34 -16.91
C ARG A 291 0.03 24.30 -16.47
N LEU A 292 -0.30 24.88 -15.31
CA LEU A 292 -1.69 25.01 -14.85
C LEU A 292 -2.54 25.87 -15.79
N LEU A 293 -2.01 27.00 -16.29
CA LEU A 293 -2.69 27.80 -17.31
C LEU A 293 -2.87 27.01 -18.62
N GLY A 294 -1.88 26.19 -18.98
CA GLY A 294 -2.00 25.21 -20.05
C GLY A 294 -3.19 24.28 -19.86
N LEU A 295 -3.32 23.65 -18.68
CA LEU A 295 -4.47 22.78 -18.37
C LEU A 295 -5.80 23.51 -18.57
N TYR A 296 -5.89 24.74 -18.06
CA TYR A 296 -7.08 25.58 -18.22
C TYR A 296 -7.40 25.88 -19.69
N SER A 297 -6.38 26.13 -20.53
CA SER A 297 -6.59 26.43 -21.96
C SER A 297 -7.28 25.29 -22.71
N VAL A 298 -6.95 24.04 -22.37
CA VAL A 298 -7.61 22.84 -22.93
C VAL A 298 -9.06 22.80 -22.48
N ILE A 299 -9.31 22.96 -21.17
CA ILE A 299 -10.65 22.92 -20.57
C ILE A 299 -11.56 24.04 -21.09
N LYS A 300 -11.01 25.21 -21.40
CA LYS A 300 -11.77 26.34 -21.95
C LYS A 300 -12.50 25.98 -23.25
N THR A 301 -11.98 25.02 -24.01
CA THR A 301 -12.59 24.55 -25.27
C THR A 301 -13.19 23.15 -25.14
N GLU A 302 -13.26 22.60 -23.92
CA GLU A 302 -13.80 21.26 -23.67
C GLU A 302 -15.31 21.21 -23.91
N ASN A 303 -15.76 20.12 -24.53
CA ASN A 303 -17.16 19.86 -24.80
C ASN A 303 -17.66 18.59 -24.09
N ASP A 304 -16.77 17.72 -23.58
CA ASP A 304 -17.16 16.57 -22.79
C ASP A 304 -17.62 17.02 -21.37
N PRO A 305 -18.91 16.88 -21.03
CA PRO A 305 -19.42 17.29 -19.72
C PRO A 305 -18.80 16.51 -18.55
N HIS A 306 -18.36 15.27 -18.76
CA HIS A 306 -17.67 14.48 -17.73
C HIS A 306 -16.31 15.09 -17.40
N MET A 307 -15.52 15.45 -18.41
CA MET A 307 -14.22 16.11 -18.22
C MET A 307 -14.36 17.51 -17.61
N ILE A 308 -15.39 18.26 -18.01
CA ILE A 308 -15.73 19.56 -17.40
C ILE A 308 -16.06 19.38 -15.92
N ASN A 309 -16.90 18.40 -15.56
CA ASN A 309 -17.26 18.15 -14.16
C ASN A 309 -16.03 17.73 -13.34
N PHE A 310 -15.17 16.86 -13.89
CA PHE A 310 -13.93 16.43 -13.24
C PHE A 310 -13.01 17.61 -12.91
N TYR A 311 -12.78 18.48 -13.88
CA TYR A 311 -11.97 19.69 -13.68
C TYR A 311 -12.58 20.60 -12.61
N ARG A 312 -13.89 20.87 -12.70
CA ARG A 312 -14.59 21.75 -11.76
C ARG A 312 -14.51 21.24 -10.33
N THR A 313 -14.86 19.98 -10.11
CA THR A 313 -14.85 19.35 -8.79
C THR A 313 -13.43 19.32 -8.22
N THR A 314 -12.43 18.95 -9.03
CA THR A 314 -11.02 19.00 -8.62
C THR A 314 -10.58 20.40 -8.15
N VAL A 315 -10.83 21.44 -8.96
CA VAL A 315 -10.43 22.81 -8.62
C VAL A 315 -11.15 23.29 -7.37
N LEU A 316 -12.47 23.07 -7.29
CA LEU A 316 -13.26 23.49 -6.12
C LEU A 316 -12.78 22.79 -4.85
N SER A 317 -12.70 21.45 -4.86
CA SER A 317 -12.32 20.66 -3.70
C SER A 317 -10.90 20.95 -3.20
N ILE A 318 -9.92 21.09 -4.10
CA ILE A 318 -8.54 21.46 -3.69
C ILE A 318 -8.48 22.92 -3.23
N SER A 319 -9.21 23.85 -3.86
CA SER A 319 -9.20 25.26 -3.43
C SER A 319 -9.81 25.48 -2.04
N SER A 320 -10.72 24.60 -1.60
CA SER A 320 -11.36 24.68 -0.28
C SER A 320 -10.67 23.86 0.81
N THR A 321 -9.74 22.96 0.46
CA THR A 321 -9.11 22.02 1.40
C THR A 321 -8.40 22.72 2.57
N THR A 322 -8.50 22.12 3.75
CA THR A 322 -7.71 22.44 4.94
C THR A 322 -6.52 21.49 5.14
N TYR A 323 -6.44 20.43 4.34
CA TYR A 323 -5.38 19.43 4.35
C TYR A 323 -4.00 20.04 3.99
N PRO A 324 -2.95 19.85 4.82
CA PRO A 324 -1.64 20.46 4.63
C PRO A 324 -0.92 20.09 3.33
N CYS A 325 -0.99 18.84 2.89
CA CYS A 325 -0.29 18.40 1.68
C CYS A 325 -0.76 19.12 0.41
N TYR A 326 -1.99 19.67 0.42
CA TYR A 326 -2.55 20.39 -0.72
C TYR A 326 -2.44 21.92 -0.61
N GLN A 327 -1.76 22.48 0.40
CA GLN A 327 -1.72 23.95 0.57
C GLN A 327 -1.06 24.68 -0.60
N HIS A 328 0.00 24.13 -1.18
CA HIS A 328 0.62 24.71 -2.37
C HIS A 328 -0.35 24.73 -3.56
N MET A 329 -0.96 23.59 -3.86
CA MET A 329 -1.93 23.46 -4.94
C MET A 329 -3.18 24.31 -4.72
N LYS A 330 -3.65 24.42 -3.48
CA LYS A 330 -4.75 25.31 -3.08
C LYS A 330 -4.48 26.76 -3.49
N GLN A 331 -3.30 27.28 -3.18
CA GLN A 331 -2.93 28.65 -3.54
C GLN A 331 -2.90 28.86 -5.05
N LEU A 332 -2.35 27.90 -5.80
CA LEU A 332 -2.32 27.97 -7.26
C LEU A 332 -3.71 27.88 -7.89
N LEU A 333 -4.58 26.99 -7.39
CA LEU A 333 -5.91 26.76 -7.93
C LEU A 333 -6.95 27.79 -7.47
N ALA A 334 -6.69 28.54 -6.39
CA ALA A 334 -7.57 29.62 -5.93
C ALA A 334 -7.88 30.63 -7.03
N TYR A 335 -6.91 30.95 -7.89
CA TYR A 335 -7.11 31.86 -9.03
C TYR A 335 -8.02 31.25 -10.12
N MET A 336 -7.94 29.93 -10.32
CA MET A 336 -8.72 29.22 -11.34
C MET A 336 -10.21 29.12 -10.99
N THR A 337 -10.57 29.26 -9.71
CA THR A 337 -11.99 29.26 -9.27
C THR A 337 -12.85 30.31 -9.96
N ARG A 338 -12.26 31.47 -10.31
CA ARG A 338 -12.95 32.57 -11.01
C ARG A 338 -13.21 32.28 -12.48
N GLN A 339 -12.49 31.32 -13.05
CA GLN A 339 -12.49 31.02 -14.48
C GLN A 339 -13.12 29.65 -14.78
N LEU A 340 -13.82 29.06 -13.81
CA LEU A 340 -14.44 27.75 -14.01
C LEU A 340 -15.44 27.78 -15.18
N PRO A 341 -15.43 26.74 -16.05
CA PRO A 341 -16.41 26.61 -17.13
C PRO A 341 -17.84 26.57 -16.57
N LYS A 342 -18.89 26.68 -17.39
CA LYS A 342 -20.26 26.49 -16.88
C LYS A 342 -20.42 25.07 -16.30
N ALA A 343 -21.15 24.94 -15.20
CA ALA A 343 -21.44 23.63 -14.64
C ALA A 343 -22.25 22.79 -15.65
N PRO A 344 -21.89 21.52 -15.87
CA PRO A 344 -22.68 20.63 -16.71
C PRO A 344 -23.98 20.24 -15.99
N PRO A 345 -24.97 19.64 -16.70
CA PRO A 345 -26.16 19.08 -16.08
C PRO A 345 -25.83 18.10 -14.95
N SER A 346 -26.68 18.05 -13.92
CA SER A 346 -26.45 17.26 -12.70
C SER A 346 -26.21 15.77 -12.94
N LYS A 347 -26.74 15.19 -14.04
CA LYS A 347 -26.51 13.79 -14.39
C LYS A 347 -25.03 13.40 -14.58
N TYR A 348 -24.16 14.37 -14.87
CA TYR A 348 -22.72 14.14 -15.06
C TYR A 348 -21.91 14.21 -13.76
N TRP A 349 -22.58 14.20 -12.60
CA TRP A 349 -21.93 14.28 -11.30
C TRP A 349 -20.90 13.15 -11.07
N VAL A 350 -21.12 11.98 -11.67
CA VAL A 350 -20.30 10.80 -11.38
C VAL A 350 -18.81 10.99 -11.71
N THR A 351 -18.47 11.61 -12.84
CA THR A 351 -17.05 11.87 -13.15
C THR A 351 -16.59 13.10 -12.37
N GLY A 352 -15.90 12.90 -11.26
CA GLY A 352 -15.54 13.97 -10.34
C GLY A 352 -14.40 13.62 -9.39
N ASN A 353 -13.81 14.64 -8.79
CA ASN A 353 -12.80 14.49 -7.73
C ASN A 353 -13.23 15.32 -6.52
N TYR A 354 -13.61 14.62 -5.46
CA TYR A 354 -14.23 15.20 -4.27
C TYR A 354 -13.31 15.04 -3.08
N LEU A 355 -12.95 16.14 -2.44
CA LEU A 355 -12.18 16.12 -1.20
C LEU A 355 -13.06 16.62 -0.06
N PHE A 356 -13.10 15.83 1.01
CA PHE A 356 -13.73 16.14 2.28
C PHE A 356 -12.66 16.07 3.35
N ASP A 357 -12.41 17.14 4.08
CA ASP A 357 -11.40 17.14 5.12
C ASP A 357 -11.85 17.82 6.41
N TYR A 358 -11.16 17.45 7.47
CA TYR A 358 -11.29 18.02 8.80
C TYR A 358 -9.91 18.23 9.38
N ARG A 359 -9.72 19.36 10.08
CA ARG A 359 -8.47 19.65 10.78
C ARG A 359 -8.74 20.39 12.08
N ASP A 360 -8.35 19.77 13.18
CA ASP A 360 -8.30 20.42 14.49
C ASP A 360 -7.00 21.24 14.59
N ARG A 361 -7.13 22.57 14.66
CA ARG A 361 -5.99 23.48 14.76
C ARG A 361 -5.32 23.48 16.13
N LYS A 362 -6.04 23.10 17.20
CA LYS A 362 -5.53 23.05 18.57
C LYS A 362 -4.64 21.84 18.78
N PHE A 363 -5.06 20.68 18.29
CA PHE A 363 -4.30 19.43 18.45
C PHE A 363 -3.42 19.10 17.25
N HIS A 364 -3.52 19.86 16.16
CA HIS A 364 -2.81 19.62 14.89
C HIS A 364 -3.05 18.21 14.34
N ILE A 365 -4.29 17.72 14.47
CA ILE A 365 -4.74 16.43 13.95
C ILE A 365 -5.75 16.70 12.85
N GLY A 366 -5.71 15.91 11.79
CA GLY A 366 -6.62 16.04 10.67
C GLY A 366 -6.85 14.73 9.94
N SER A 367 -7.89 14.74 9.11
CA SER A 367 -8.20 13.65 8.21
C SER A 367 -8.75 14.18 6.91
N MET A 368 -8.56 13.41 5.84
CA MET A 368 -9.03 13.76 4.51
C MET A 368 -9.54 12.51 3.80
N LEU A 369 -10.75 12.59 3.27
CA LEU A 369 -11.34 11.61 2.37
C LEU A 369 -11.39 12.22 0.98
N GLN A 370 -10.74 11.56 0.03
CA GLN A 370 -10.78 11.89 -1.38
C GLN A 370 -11.51 10.78 -2.15
N ALA A 371 -12.47 11.15 -2.99
CA ALA A 371 -13.14 10.26 -3.92
C ALA A 371 -12.94 10.78 -5.35
N LEU A 372 -12.13 10.07 -6.13
CA LEU A 372 -11.91 10.32 -7.54
C LEU A 372 -12.67 9.26 -8.33
N LEU A 373 -13.63 9.69 -9.13
CA LEU A 373 -14.59 8.83 -9.81
C LEU A 373 -14.56 9.12 -11.31
N ILE A 374 -14.69 8.06 -12.11
CA ILE A 374 -14.79 8.14 -13.57
C ILE A 374 -16.06 7.41 -14.00
N GLY A 375 -16.99 8.16 -14.59
CA GLY A 375 -18.28 7.65 -15.06
C GLY A 375 -18.21 7.11 -16.50
N SER A 376 -19.13 6.20 -16.81
CA SER A 376 -19.35 5.73 -18.18
C SER A 376 -20.08 6.78 -19.01
N HIS A 377 -19.60 7.03 -20.24
CA HIS A 377 -20.39 7.83 -21.20
C HIS A 377 -21.73 7.18 -21.58
N ARG A 378 -21.90 5.87 -21.37
CA ARG A 378 -23.11 5.14 -21.77
C ARG A 378 -24.17 5.11 -20.68
N THR A 379 -23.75 4.87 -19.44
CA THR A 379 -24.68 4.63 -18.31
C THR A 379 -24.68 5.76 -17.29
N ASP A 380 -23.72 6.68 -17.36
CA ASP A 380 -23.45 7.68 -16.32
C ASP A 380 -23.24 7.05 -14.91
N LEU A 381 -22.90 5.75 -14.83
CA LEU A 381 -22.53 5.06 -13.60
C LEU A 381 -20.99 5.01 -13.45
N PRO A 382 -20.45 4.92 -12.21
CA PRO A 382 -19.01 4.80 -12.00
C PRO A 382 -18.47 3.54 -12.68
N MET A 383 -17.49 3.72 -13.58
CA MET A 383 -16.66 2.62 -14.10
C MET A 383 -15.39 2.47 -13.27
N MET A 384 -14.87 3.57 -12.74
CA MET A 384 -13.72 3.55 -11.83
C MET A 384 -14.00 4.44 -10.63
N ALA A 385 -13.58 3.96 -9.45
CA ALA A 385 -13.58 4.71 -8.21
C ALA A 385 -12.23 4.52 -7.50
N TYR A 386 -11.57 5.63 -7.20
CA TYR A 386 -10.42 5.70 -6.31
C TYR A 386 -10.81 6.47 -5.06
N VAL A 387 -10.89 5.77 -3.93
CA VAL A 387 -11.19 6.36 -2.63
C VAL A 387 -9.94 6.31 -1.78
N LYS A 388 -9.53 7.46 -1.27
CA LYS A 388 -8.34 7.61 -0.44
C LYS A 388 -8.72 8.27 0.88
N PHE A 389 -8.33 7.66 1.99
CA PHE A 389 -8.49 8.21 3.33
C PHE A 389 -7.12 8.41 3.96
N ASP A 390 -6.83 9.65 4.32
CA ASP A 390 -5.60 10.09 4.94
C ASP A 390 -5.85 10.55 6.38
N THR A 391 -4.93 10.25 7.28
CA THR A 391 -4.84 10.88 8.59
C THR A 391 -3.50 11.60 8.75
N GLU A 392 -3.54 12.73 9.44
CA GLU A 392 -2.36 13.47 9.84
C GLU A 392 -2.38 13.81 11.34
N ALA A 393 -1.19 13.86 11.94
CA ALA A 393 -0.98 14.40 13.26
C ALA A 393 0.33 15.17 13.29
N LEU A 394 0.34 16.32 13.98
CA LEU A 394 1.52 17.16 14.19
C LEU A 394 2.21 17.56 12.87
N GLY A 395 1.42 17.77 11.81
CA GLY A 395 1.93 18.11 10.48
C GLY A 395 2.67 16.98 9.77
N ARG A 396 2.54 15.73 10.26
CA ARG A 396 3.05 14.53 9.62
C ARG A 396 1.90 13.60 9.24
N PHE A 397 2.13 12.86 8.17
CA PHE A 397 1.26 11.79 7.73
C PHE A 397 1.27 10.64 8.75
N THR A 398 0.09 10.19 9.19
CA THR A 398 -0.03 9.10 10.18
C THR A 398 -0.69 7.83 9.64
N GLY A 399 -1.42 7.90 8.53
CA GLY A 399 -2.00 6.71 7.91
C GLY A 399 -2.67 6.99 6.58
N GLN A 400 -2.57 6.02 5.66
CA GLN A 400 -3.24 6.01 4.37
C GLN A 400 -4.08 4.74 4.22
N LEU A 401 -5.28 4.86 3.69
CA LEU A 401 -6.01 3.77 3.08
C LEU A 401 -6.44 4.20 1.67
N GLY A 402 -6.10 3.40 0.67
CA GLY A 402 -6.54 3.60 -0.70
C GLY A 402 -7.31 2.39 -1.19
N VAL A 403 -8.47 2.61 -1.80
CA VAL A 403 -9.28 1.59 -2.45
C VAL A 403 -9.50 2.02 -3.89
N SER A 404 -9.16 1.13 -4.84
CA SER A 404 -9.46 1.31 -6.25
C SER A 404 -10.44 0.23 -6.69
N VAL A 405 -11.52 0.63 -7.34
CA VAL A 405 -12.47 -0.25 -8.03
C VAL A 405 -12.44 0.18 -9.49
N SER A 406 -12.23 -0.75 -10.42
CA SER A 406 -12.12 -0.49 -11.86
C SER A 406 -12.78 -1.61 -12.64
#